data_AF-A0AAE1U8Y6-F1
#
_entry.id   AF-A0AAE1U8Y6-F1
#
_cell.length_a   1.000
_cell.length_b   1.000
_cell.length_c   1.000
_cell.angle_alpha   90.00
_cell.angle_beta   90.00
_cell.angle_gamma   90.00
#
_symmetry.space_group_name_H-M   'P 1'
#
loop_
_entity.id
_entity.type
_entity.pdbx_description
1 polymer ?
#
loop_
_entity_poly.entity_id
_entity_poly.type
_entity_poly.pdbx_seq_one_letter_code
_entity_poly.pdbx_strand_id
1 'polypeptide(L)'
;MCVIPVVGVVCRQCSVEMVAPVGTEIRCEKKSRGGISYEVILAEPSADKPLLPTSVSPKSMTAEEITQKLQQAEERRKLMEESRLATLEERISRLEEASRKREETNAAYIYATQAALEDKLNATSINREAYQNGLRAKIMDRLNNVDNVRKQLDAKTNDLRQTIEDKLRCAEENRTESIRKMCEKLKEHLEKRIKSKIVLASANRNTELMKKLENFRKQRHVLISVTYYFYAYHVTIHQTPCVQCFHTESSVTLLPDNDFVRIP
;
A
#
# COMPACT_ATOMS: atom_id res chain seq x y z
N MET A 1 75.83 -17.44 72.87
CA MET A 1 76.90 -17.42 73.90
C MET A 1 76.26 -17.09 75.23
N CYS A 2 76.71 -17.55 76.40
CA CYS A 2 77.45 -18.76 76.79
C CYS A 2 77.16 -18.94 78.30
N VAL A 3 77.17 -20.16 78.81
CA VAL A 3 76.96 -20.44 80.25
C VAL A 3 78.31 -20.45 80.98
N ILE A 4 78.28 -20.73 82.30
CA ILE A 4 79.37 -21.28 83.13
C ILE A 4 80.34 -20.23 83.78
N PRO A 5 80.74 -20.44 85.07
CA PRO A 5 80.47 -19.42 86.10
C PRO A 5 81.61 -19.11 87.11
N VAL A 6 81.79 -19.95 88.15
CA VAL A 6 82.71 -19.84 89.32
C VAL A 6 82.18 -18.89 90.43
N VAL A 7 81.50 -19.38 91.50
CA VAL A 7 81.95 -20.17 92.68
C VAL A 7 82.75 -19.33 93.70
N GLY A 8 82.29 -19.33 94.97
CA GLY A 8 82.90 -18.55 96.06
C GLY A 8 82.29 -18.83 97.44
N VAL A 9 82.47 -20.05 97.96
CA VAL A 9 82.18 -20.48 99.34
C VAL A 9 83.44 -21.14 99.89
N VAL A 10 83.60 -21.25 101.23
CA VAL A 10 84.78 -21.78 102.00
C VAL A 10 85.84 -20.68 102.27
N CYS A 11 86.36 -20.47 103.50
CA CYS A 11 85.86 -20.84 104.85
C CYS A 11 86.60 -20.05 105.96
N ARG A 12 85.94 -19.88 107.11
CA ARG A 12 86.47 -19.89 108.50
C ARG A 12 87.95 -19.57 108.75
N GLN A 13 88.18 -18.46 109.46
CA GLN A 13 89.24 -18.23 110.45
C GLN A 13 90.73 -18.42 110.02
N CYS A 14 91.35 -17.33 109.56
CA CYS A 14 92.78 -17.08 109.76
C CYS A 14 92.99 -15.63 110.20
N SER A 15 93.72 -15.42 111.29
CA SER A 15 94.13 -14.09 111.74
C SER A 15 95.28 -13.58 110.86
N VAL A 16 95.21 -12.32 110.44
CA VAL A 16 96.36 -11.58 109.89
C VAL A 16 96.44 -10.25 110.65
N GLU A 17 97.65 -9.88 111.07
CA GLU A 17 97.86 -8.79 112.01
C GLU A 17 97.66 -7.40 111.41
N MET A 18 97.27 -6.45 112.26
CA MET A 18 97.10 -5.05 111.87
C MET A 18 98.46 -4.37 111.72
N VAL A 19 98.98 -4.27 110.50
CA VAL A 19 100.01 -3.28 110.15
C VAL A 19 99.30 -1.96 109.86
N ALA A 20 99.35 -1.02 110.80
CA ALA A 20 98.70 0.28 110.66
C ALA A 20 99.58 1.27 109.87
N PRO A 21 99.18 1.72 108.67
CA PRO A 21 99.76 2.92 108.06
C PRO A 21 99.24 4.16 108.80
N VAL A 22 100.13 5.10 109.11
CA VAL A 22 99.79 6.36 109.77
C VAL A 22 99.05 7.26 108.77
N GLY A 23 97.76 7.54 109.00
CA GLY A 23 97.00 8.49 108.16
C GLY A 23 95.47 8.48 108.24
N THR A 24 94.83 7.46 108.83
CA THR A 24 93.36 7.34 108.83
C THR A 24 92.65 8.31 109.78
N GLU A 25 91.83 9.22 109.24
CA GLU A 25 90.92 10.06 110.03
C GLU A 25 89.45 9.59 109.85
N ILE A 26 88.68 9.56 110.94
CA ILE A 26 87.23 9.35 110.92
C ILE A 26 86.54 10.66 111.27
N ARG A 27 85.73 11.18 110.35
CA ARG A 27 85.11 12.51 110.45
C ARG A 27 83.58 12.41 110.34
N CYS A 28 82.90 13.47 110.79
CA CYS A 28 81.45 13.67 110.60
C CYS A 28 80.53 12.54 111.11
N GLU A 29 80.89 11.85 112.21
CA GLU A 29 80.08 10.78 112.80
C GLU A 29 78.67 11.30 113.20
N LYS A 30 77.63 10.71 112.60
CA LYS A 30 76.22 11.01 112.88
C LYS A 30 75.51 9.74 113.36
N LYS A 31 75.13 9.75 114.64
CA LYS A 31 74.40 8.66 115.28
C LYS A 31 72.89 8.91 115.14
N SER A 32 72.18 7.96 114.53
CA SER A 32 70.72 7.96 114.39
C SER A 32 70.12 6.76 115.12
N ARG A 33 68.79 6.76 115.33
CA ARG A 33 68.09 5.63 115.97
C ARG A 33 68.15 4.32 115.16
N GLY A 34 68.49 4.39 113.86
CA GLY A 34 68.65 3.24 112.98
C GLY A 34 70.11 2.82 112.71
N GLY A 35 71.09 3.48 113.32
CA GLY A 35 72.52 3.21 113.09
C GLY A 35 73.38 4.47 113.04
N ILE A 36 74.68 4.27 112.90
CA ILE A 36 75.70 5.32 112.85
C ILE A 36 76.28 5.37 111.44
N SER A 37 76.39 6.56 110.86
CA SER A 37 77.24 6.81 109.69
C SER A 37 78.44 7.69 110.08
N TYR A 38 79.58 7.44 109.44
CA TYR A 38 80.81 8.23 109.58
C TYR A 38 81.57 8.21 108.26
N GLU A 39 82.37 9.24 108.02
CA GLU A 39 83.20 9.38 106.83
C GLU A 39 84.62 8.93 107.16
N VAL A 40 85.16 7.95 106.42
CA VAL A 40 86.52 7.42 106.62
C VAL A 40 87.44 8.02 105.55
N ILE A 41 88.37 8.86 105.99
CA ILE A 41 89.37 9.48 105.13
C ILE A 41 90.66 8.67 105.28
N LEU A 42 91.02 7.92 104.23
CA LEU A 42 92.23 7.08 104.20
C LEU A 42 93.51 7.90 103.88
N ALA A 43 93.35 9.03 103.20
CA ALA A 43 94.39 10.02 102.89
C ALA A 43 93.70 11.35 102.52
N GLU A 44 94.39 12.48 102.68
CA GLU A 44 93.90 13.78 102.19
C GLU A 44 93.85 13.81 100.65
N PRO A 45 92.90 14.55 100.03
CA PRO A 45 92.76 14.62 98.58
C PRO A 45 93.96 15.35 97.94
N SER A 46 94.84 14.61 97.25
CA SER A 46 96.10 15.10 96.65
C SER A 46 95.95 16.06 95.45
N ALA A 47 94.78 16.69 95.26
CA ALA A 47 94.55 17.64 94.17
C ALA A 47 93.42 18.63 94.52
N ASP A 48 93.59 19.87 94.07
CA ASP A 48 92.50 20.86 94.09
C ASP A 48 91.27 20.35 93.33
N LYS A 49 90.08 20.71 93.82
CA LYS A 49 88.81 20.28 93.22
C LYS A 49 88.72 20.72 91.76
N PRO A 50 88.51 19.80 90.80
CA PRO A 50 88.10 20.17 89.46
C PRO A 50 86.82 21.01 89.54
N LEU A 51 86.84 22.21 88.96
CA LEU A 51 85.63 23.00 88.77
C LEU A 51 84.71 22.21 87.83
N LEU A 52 83.59 21.73 88.37
CA LEU A 52 82.53 21.12 87.57
C LEU A 52 82.17 22.08 86.43
N PRO A 53 82.11 21.62 85.18
CA PRO A 53 81.78 22.49 84.05
C PRO A 53 80.42 23.12 84.32
N THR A 54 80.37 24.46 84.30
CA THR A 54 79.14 25.20 84.60
C THR A 54 78.08 24.80 83.60
N SER A 55 77.14 23.95 84.04
CA SER A 55 76.07 23.48 83.18
C SER A 55 75.18 24.68 82.86
N VAL A 56 75.29 25.16 81.63
CA VAL A 56 74.30 26.08 81.07
C VAL A 56 72.98 25.32 81.12
N SER A 57 72.10 25.70 82.05
CA SER A 57 70.86 24.97 82.26
C SER A 57 70.09 24.94 80.93
N PRO A 58 69.69 23.76 80.43
CA PRO A 58 68.98 23.70 79.16
C PRO A 58 67.73 24.54 79.31
N LYS A 59 67.58 25.56 78.44
CA LYS A 59 66.50 26.54 78.52
C LYS A 59 65.18 25.80 78.68
N SER A 60 64.52 26.01 79.82
CA SER A 60 63.26 25.35 80.15
C SER A 60 62.23 25.75 79.10
N MET A 61 61.82 24.79 78.28
CA MET A 61 60.81 25.02 77.25
C MET A 61 59.55 25.61 77.87
N THR A 62 59.00 26.64 77.22
CA THR A 62 57.74 27.22 77.67
C THR A 62 56.57 26.28 77.34
N ALA A 63 55.45 26.43 78.05
CA ALA A 63 54.27 25.61 77.80
C ALA A 63 53.76 25.74 76.35
N GLU A 64 53.90 26.93 75.75
CA GLU A 64 53.50 27.23 74.37
C GLU A 64 54.41 26.56 73.33
N GLU A 65 55.73 26.53 73.54
CA GLU A 65 56.64 25.78 72.67
C GLU A 65 56.40 24.26 72.75
N ILE A 66 55.93 23.76 73.90
CA ILE A 66 55.58 22.35 74.10
C ILE A 66 54.28 22.02 73.35
N THR A 67 53.22 22.83 73.49
CA THR A 67 51.96 22.62 72.77
C THR A 67 52.14 22.75 71.26
N GLN A 68 52.94 23.72 70.79
CA GLN A 68 53.24 23.89 69.37
C GLN A 68 53.95 22.67 68.77
N LYS A 69 54.92 22.06 69.49
CA LYS A 69 55.59 20.83 69.03
C LYS A 69 54.66 19.62 69.01
N LEU A 70 53.69 19.54 69.93
CA LEU A 70 52.66 18.50 69.93
C LEU A 70 51.69 18.68 68.76
N GLN A 71 51.21 19.90 68.51
CA GLN A 71 50.38 20.24 67.36
C GLN A 71 51.08 19.88 66.03
N GLN A 72 52.34 20.29 65.86
CA GLN A 72 53.12 19.95 64.67
C GLN A 72 53.37 18.42 64.52
N ALA A 73 53.38 17.66 65.62
CA ALA A 73 53.42 16.19 65.55
C ALA A 73 52.06 15.58 65.16
N GLU A 74 50.95 16.20 65.54
CA GLU A 74 49.59 15.81 65.15
C GLU A 74 49.30 16.15 63.68
N GLU A 75 49.67 17.35 63.22
CA GLU A 75 49.57 17.77 61.81
C GLU A 75 50.34 16.83 60.87
N ARG A 76 51.57 16.45 61.22
CA ARG A 76 52.35 15.46 60.45
C ARG A 76 51.69 14.08 60.42
N ARG A 77 50.96 13.69 61.47
CA ARG A 77 50.18 12.44 61.50
C ARG A 77 49.00 12.55 60.53
N LYS A 78 48.21 13.62 60.61
CA LYS A 78 47.07 13.92 59.74
C LYS A 78 47.48 13.96 58.27
N LEU A 79 48.54 14.68 57.91
CA LEU A 79 49.07 14.74 56.54
C LEU A 79 49.52 13.37 56.00
N MET A 80 50.07 12.49 56.84
CA MET A 80 50.40 11.11 56.43
C MET A 80 49.15 10.22 56.29
N GLU A 81 48.13 10.43 57.11
CA GLU A 81 46.84 9.73 57.03
C GLU A 81 46.05 10.19 55.79
N GLU A 82 45.97 11.49 55.53
CA GLU A 82 45.38 12.11 54.33
C GLU A 82 46.08 11.64 53.04
N SER A 83 47.42 11.67 53.00
CA SER A 83 48.19 11.16 51.86
C SER A 83 47.95 9.67 51.59
N ARG A 84 47.79 8.87 52.66
CA ARG A 84 47.43 7.45 52.57
C ARG A 84 45.99 7.25 52.08
N LEU A 85 45.04 8.07 52.53
CA LEU A 85 43.64 8.03 52.09
C LEU A 85 43.53 8.40 50.61
N ALA A 86 44.13 9.52 50.17
CA ALA A 86 44.16 9.92 48.76
C ALA A 86 44.78 8.83 47.85
N THR A 87 45.83 8.14 48.33
CA THR A 87 46.44 7.00 47.62
C THR A 87 45.50 5.78 47.53
N LEU A 88 44.57 5.61 48.47
CA LEU A 88 43.56 4.54 48.43
C LEU A 88 42.37 4.94 47.55
N GLU A 89 41.90 6.19 47.64
CA GLU A 89 40.85 6.77 46.80
C GLU A 89 41.23 6.72 45.32
N GLU A 90 42.46 7.08 44.96
CA GLU A 90 42.96 6.96 43.58
C GLU A 90 42.92 5.51 43.08
N ARG A 91 43.31 4.54 43.94
CA ARG A 91 43.27 3.11 43.58
C ARG A 91 41.84 2.61 43.39
N ILE A 92 40.90 3.05 44.23
CA ILE A 92 39.47 2.73 44.10
C ILE A 92 38.94 3.31 42.79
N SER A 93 39.18 4.60 42.53
CA SER A 93 38.73 5.30 41.32
C SER A 93 39.23 4.61 40.03
N ARG A 94 40.51 4.22 39.99
CA ARG A 94 41.11 3.45 38.87
C ARG A 94 40.50 2.05 38.71
N LEU A 95 40.14 1.37 39.81
CA LEU A 95 39.49 0.06 39.78
C LEU A 95 38.04 0.15 39.28
N GLU A 96 37.30 1.18 39.69
CA GLU A 96 35.96 1.46 39.18
C GLU A 96 35.98 1.81 37.69
N GLU A 97 36.90 2.67 37.25
CA GLU A 97 37.04 3.02 35.82
C GLU A 97 37.36 1.78 34.98
N ALA A 98 38.24 0.91 35.47
CA ALA A 98 38.51 -0.38 34.84
C ALA A 98 37.29 -1.31 34.84
N SER A 99 36.36 -1.20 35.80
CA SER A 99 35.09 -1.93 35.76
C SER A 99 34.13 -1.36 34.73
N ARG A 100 33.82 -0.05 34.83
CA ARG A 100 32.97 0.69 33.88
C ARG A 100 33.38 0.41 32.43
N LYS A 101 34.67 0.50 32.11
CA LYS A 101 35.20 0.25 30.77
C LYS A 101 35.07 -1.20 30.28
N ARG A 102 35.12 -2.19 31.19
CA ARG A 102 34.83 -3.60 30.86
C ARG A 102 33.33 -3.81 30.63
N GLU A 103 32.49 -3.18 31.42
CA GLU A 103 31.03 -3.23 31.29
C GLU A 103 30.56 -2.55 30.00
N GLU A 104 31.11 -1.37 29.67
CA GLU A 104 30.90 -0.63 28.42
C GLU A 104 31.30 -1.45 27.18
N THR A 105 32.51 -2.02 27.17
CA THR A 105 32.98 -2.84 26.03
C THR A 105 32.17 -4.13 25.86
N ASN A 106 31.75 -4.76 26.95
CA ASN A 106 30.85 -5.92 26.90
C ASN A 106 29.45 -5.53 26.39
N ALA A 107 28.87 -4.44 26.87
CA ALA A 107 27.58 -3.93 26.40
C ALA A 107 27.62 -3.55 24.91
N ALA A 108 28.69 -2.88 24.47
CA ALA A 108 28.90 -2.54 23.06
C ALA A 108 29.03 -3.79 22.17
N TYR A 109 29.73 -4.83 22.64
CA TYR A 109 29.83 -6.12 21.94
C TYR A 109 28.47 -6.85 21.84
N ILE A 110 27.70 -6.88 22.93
CA ILE A 110 26.36 -7.46 22.95
C ILE A 110 25.44 -6.72 21.98
N TYR A 111 25.41 -5.39 22.01
CA TYR A 111 24.61 -4.57 21.11
C TYR A 111 25.01 -4.76 19.63
N ALA A 112 26.30 -4.72 19.33
CA ALA A 112 26.79 -4.89 17.96
C ALA A 112 26.52 -6.30 17.40
N THR A 113 26.61 -7.34 18.22
CA THR A 113 26.29 -8.72 17.81
C THR A 113 24.79 -8.97 17.68
N GLN A 114 23.95 -8.31 18.48
CA GLN A 114 22.49 -8.33 18.33
C GLN A 114 22.07 -7.63 17.02
N ALA A 115 22.52 -6.39 16.78
CA ALA A 115 22.21 -5.65 15.56
C ALA A 115 22.69 -6.41 14.29
N ALA A 116 23.92 -6.94 14.29
CA ALA A 116 24.46 -7.71 13.18
C ALA A 116 23.83 -9.12 13.00
N LEU A 117 22.96 -9.56 13.92
CA LEU A 117 22.09 -10.73 13.76
C LEU A 117 20.73 -10.29 13.20
N GLU A 118 20.14 -9.24 13.75
CA GLU A 118 18.87 -8.65 13.30
C GLU A 118 18.93 -8.22 11.82
N ASP A 119 20.00 -7.54 11.40
CA ASP A 119 20.25 -7.18 10.00
C ASP A 119 20.24 -8.41 9.07
N LYS A 120 20.80 -9.54 9.51
CA LYS A 120 20.85 -10.78 8.72
C LYS A 120 19.48 -11.47 8.66
N LEU A 121 18.70 -11.44 9.74
CA LEU A 121 17.33 -11.95 9.76
C LEU A 121 16.42 -11.10 8.86
N ASN A 122 16.52 -9.78 8.96
CA ASN A 122 15.78 -8.85 8.10
C ASN A 122 16.17 -9.01 6.63
N ALA A 123 17.47 -9.03 6.29
CA ALA A 123 17.93 -9.24 4.92
C ALA A 123 17.50 -10.60 4.35
N THR A 124 17.51 -11.67 5.16
CA THR A 124 17.05 -13.00 4.68
C THR A 124 15.53 -13.07 4.50
N SER A 125 14.72 -12.40 5.34
CA SER A 125 13.28 -12.30 5.10
C SER A 125 12.97 -11.49 3.84
N ILE A 126 13.58 -10.31 3.68
CA ILE A 126 13.40 -9.44 2.51
C ILE A 126 13.77 -10.18 1.21
N ASN A 127 14.92 -10.87 1.18
CA ASN A 127 15.34 -11.65 0.01
C ASN A 127 14.38 -12.82 -0.29
N ARG A 128 13.87 -13.51 0.75
CA ARG A 128 12.88 -14.59 0.61
C ARG A 128 11.54 -14.06 0.08
N GLU A 129 11.08 -12.91 0.55
CA GLU A 129 9.84 -12.27 0.11
C GLU A 129 9.97 -11.72 -1.31
N ALA A 130 11.07 -11.06 -1.65
CA ALA A 130 11.37 -10.61 -3.00
C ALA A 130 11.38 -11.78 -4.01
N TYR A 131 11.99 -12.92 -3.64
CA TYR A 131 11.95 -14.14 -4.45
C TYR A 131 10.52 -14.68 -4.63
N GLN A 132 9.74 -14.80 -3.55
CA GLN A 132 8.34 -15.25 -3.64
C GLN A 132 7.47 -14.31 -4.48
N ASN A 133 7.64 -13.00 -4.32
CA ASN A 133 6.89 -12.00 -5.09
C ASN A 133 7.30 -11.99 -6.57
N GLY A 134 8.58 -12.20 -6.87
CA GLY A 134 9.07 -12.41 -8.25
C GLY A 134 8.52 -13.68 -8.91
N LEU A 135 8.24 -14.75 -8.16
CA LEU A 135 7.52 -15.92 -8.66
C LEU A 135 6.03 -15.64 -8.87
N ARG A 136 5.36 -14.97 -7.91
CA ARG A 136 3.95 -14.57 -8.00
C ARG A 136 3.70 -13.70 -9.23
N ALA A 137 4.55 -12.70 -9.48
CA ALA A 137 4.48 -11.83 -10.66
C ALA A 137 4.55 -12.65 -11.97
N LYS A 138 5.56 -13.51 -12.13
CA LYS A 138 5.73 -14.37 -13.31
C LYS A 138 4.55 -15.32 -13.56
N ILE A 139 3.83 -15.73 -12.51
CA ILE A 139 2.60 -16.52 -12.63
C ILE A 139 1.44 -15.61 -13.08
N MET A 140 1.29 -14.44 -12.47
CA MET A 140 0.25 -13.46 -12.82
C MET A 140 0.37 -13.00 -14.28
N ASP A 141 1.58 -12.69 -14.75
CA ASP A 141 1.85 -12.30 -16.14
C ASP A 141 1.45 -13.41 -17.12
N ARG A 142 1.71 -14.68 -16.79
CA ARG A 142 1.28 -15.83 -17.60
C ARG A 142 -0.24 -15.98 -17.64
N LEU A 143 -0.93 -15.80 -16.51
CA LEU A 143 -2.39 -15.84 -16.45
C LEU A 143 -3.02 -14.70 -17.26
N ASN A 144 -2.50 -13.48 -17.11
CA ASN A 144 -2.92 -12.31 -17.88
C ASN A 144 -2.73 -12.53 -19.39
N ASN A 145 -1.59 -13.10 -19.80
CA ASN A 145 -1.32 -13.41 -21.21
C ASN A 145 -2.27 -14.48 -21.76
N VAL A 146 -2.61 -15.52 -20.98
CA VAL A 146 -3.60 -16.54 -21.39
C VAL A 146 -4.99 -15.93 -21.54
N ASP A 147 -5.42 -15.07 -20.61
CA ASP A 147 -6.72 -14.39 -20.70
C ASP A 147 -6.79 -13.39 -21.87
N ASN A 148 -5.70 -12.67 -22.14
CA ASN A 148 -5.58 -11.79 -23.32
C ASN A 148 -5.68 -12.59 -24.62
N VAL A 149 -5.01 -13.74 -24.73
CA VAL A 149 -5.11 -14.63 -25.91
C VAL A 149 -6.53 -15.16 -26.07
N ARG A 150 -7.18 -15.60 -24.98
CA ARG A 150 -8.59 -16.02 -24.99
C ARG A 150 -9.50 -14.91 -25.54
N LYS A 151 -9.45 -13.71 -24.96
CA LYS A 151 -10.24 -12.55 -25.39
C LYS A 151 -10.01 -12.19 -26.86
N GLN A 152 -8.77 -12.31 -27.37
CA GLN A 152 -8.47 -12.09 -28.79
C GLN A 152 -9.06 -13.17 -29.71
N LEU A 153 -9.11 -14.44 -29.27
CA LEU A 153 -9.74 -15.52 -30.03
C LEU A 153 -11.27 -15.39 -30.02
N ASP A 154 -11.87 -15.06 -28.88
CA ASP A 154 -13.31 -14.79 -28.76
C ASP A 154 -13.73 -13.61 -29.66
N ALA A 155 -12.98 -12.50 -29.63
CA ALA A 155 -13.21 -11.33 -30.47
C ALA A 155 -13.12 -11.67 -31.97
N LYS A 156 -12.08 -12.39 -32.40
CA LYS A 156 -11.93 -12.85 -33.80
C LYS A 156 -13.05 -13.80 -34.23
N THR A 157 -13.51 -14.66 -33.32
CA THR A 157 -14.61 -15.60 -33.60
C THR A 157 -15.92 -14.86 -33.80
N ASN A 158 -16.19 -13.83 -32.99
CA ASN A 158 -17.37 -12.98 -33.11
C ASN A 158 -17.32 -12.09 -34.37
N ASP A 159 -16.15 -11.54 -34.72
CA ASP A 159 -15.95 -10.74 -35.93
C ASP A 159 -16.14 -11.56 -37.23
N LEU A 160 -15.58 -12.77 -37.27
CA LEU A 160 -15.82 -13.72 -38.37
C LEU A 160 -17.30 -14.14 -38.45
N ARG A 161 -17.96 -14.35 -37.31
CA ARG A 161 -19.39 -14.66 -37.24
C ARG A 161 -20.24 -13.51 -37.79
N GLN A 162 -20.02 -12.29 -37.32
CA GLN A 162 -20.72 -11.09 -37.79
C GLN A 162 -20.52 -10.90 -39.30
N THR A 163 -19.28 -11.08 -39.79
CA THR A 163 -18.94 -11.04 -41.22
C THR A 163 -19.71 -12.09 -42.04
N ILE A 164 -20.03 -13.26 -41.48
CA ILE A 164 -20.83 -14.29 -42.15
C ILE A 164 -22.32 -13.91 -42.11
N GLU A 165 -22.85 -13.50 -40.96
CA GLU A 165 -24.25 -13.09 -40.79
C GLU A 165 -24.60 -11.88 -41.67
N ASP A 166 -23.70 -10.89 -41.79
CA ASP A 166 -23.84 -9.75 -42.69
C ASP A 166 -23.82 -10.15 -44.17
N LYS A 167 -22.95 -11.08 -44.57
CA LYS A 167 -22.91 -11.59 -45.95
C LYS A 167 -24.18 -12.36 -46.32
N LEU A 168 -24.71 -13.15 -45.39
CA LEU A 168 -25.97 -13.87 -45.58
C LEU A 168 -27.16 -12.90 -45.70
N ARG A 169 -27.25 -11.91 -44.81
CA ARG A 169 -28.28 -10.85 -44.87
C ARG A 169 -28.22 -10.09 -46.20
N CYS A 170 -27.04 -9.59 -46.59
CA CYS A 170 -26.86 -8.90 -47.86
C CYS A 170 -27.20 -9.78 -49.08
N ALA A 171 -26.93 -11.09 -49.03
CA ALA A 171 -27.31 -12.01 -50.11
C ALA A 171 -28.83 -12.22 -50.19
N GLU A 172 -29.52 -12.30 -49.04
CA GLU A 172 -30.98 -12.39 -48.96
C GLU A 172 -31.67 -11.10 -49.41
N GLU A 173 -31.18 -9.93 -48.99
CA GLU A 173 -31.64 -8.61 -49.43
C GLU A 173 -31.51 -8.48 -50.97
N ASN A 174 -30.35 -8.83 -51.54
CA ASN A 174 -30.15 -8.79 -53.00
C ASN A 174 -31.06 -9.79 -53.75
N ARG A 175 -31.30 -10.98 -53.19
CA ARG A 175 -32.21 -11.99 -53.76
C ARG A 175 -33.66 -11.52 -53.74
N THR A 176 -34.15 -11.04 -52.58
CA THR A 176 -35.52 -10.57 -52.40
C THR A 176 -35.82 -9.34 -53.26
N GLU A 177 -34.89 -8.39 -53.32
CA GLU A 177 -34.96 -7.21 -54.19
C GLU A 177 -34.99 -7.59 -55.69
N SER A 178 -34.19 -8.58 -56.10
CA SER A 178 -34.20 -9.09 -57.48
C SER A 178 -35.53 -9.75 -57.86
N ILE A 179 -36.11 -10.54 -56.94
CA ILE A 179 -37.43 -11.15 -57.12
C ILE A 179 -38.51 -10.08 -57.18
N ARG A 180 -38.49 -9.09 -56.26
CA ARG A 180 -39.43 -7.96 -56.23
C ARG A 180 -39.47 -7.22 -57.56
N LYS A 181 -38.30 -6.83 -58.09
CA LYS A 181 -38.15 -6.18 -59.41
C LYS A 181 -38.68 -7.04 -60.57
N MET A 182 -38.58 -8.37 -60.49
CA MET A 182 -39.16 -9.26 -61.51
C MET A 182 -40.69 -9.33 -61.41
N CYS A 183 -41.23 -9.47 -60.20
CA CYS A 183 -42.67 -9.47 -59.95
C CYS A 183 -43.35 -8.15 -60.34
N GLU A 184 -42.70 -7.01 -60.13
CA GLU A 184 -43.19 -5.69 -60.54
C GLU A 184 -43.29 -5.55 -62.07
N LYS A 185 -42.22 -5.94 -62.81
CA LYS A 185 -42.25 -5.97 -64.28
C LYS A 185 -43.35 -6.88 -64.84
N LEU A 186 -43.59 -8.03 -64.18
CA LEU A 186 -44.67 -8.94 -64.57
C LEU A 186 -46.06 -8.32 -64.31
N LYS A 187 -46.29 -7.69 -63.14
CA LYS A 187 -47.53 -6.95 -62.84
C LYS A 187 -47.79 -5.85 -63.86
N GLU A 188 -46.81 -5.00 -64.13
CA GLU A 188 -46.90 -3.94 -65.14
C GLU A 188 -47.28 -4.47 -66.53
N HIS A 189 -46.63 -5.55 -66.98
CA HIS A 189 -46.90 -6.14 -68.29
C HIS A 189 -48.31 -6.74 -68.38
N LEU A 190 -48.77 -7.40 -67.32
CA LEU A 190 -50.14 -7.91 -67.23
C LEU A 190 -51.15 -6.75 -67.25
N GLU A 191 -50.94 -5.70 -66.45
CA GLU A 191 -51.78 -4.49 -66.48
C GLU A 191 -51.83 -3.85 -67.88
N LYS A 192 -50.67 -3.65 -68.52
CA LYS A 192 -50.58 -3.06 -69.86
C LYS A 192 -51.36 -3.90 -70.88
N ARG A 193 -51.28 -5.24 -70.82
CA ARG A 193 -52.07 -6.15 -71.66
C ARG A 193 -53.57 -6.12 -71.33
N ILE A 194 -53.97 -6.03 -70.07
CA ILE A 194 -55.38 -5.94 -69.65
C ILE A 194 -55.99 -4.61 -70.14
N LYS A 195 -55.31 -3.48 -69.87
CA LYS A 195 -55.69 -2.14 -70.33
C LYS A 195 -55.83 -2.11 -71.86
N SER A 196 -54.85 -2.65 -72.59
CA SER A 196 -54.90 -2.78 -74.07
C SER A 196 -56.08 -3.62 -74.56
N LYS A 197 -56.34 -4.80 -73.96
CA LYS A 197 -57.51 -5.63 -74.30
C LYS A 197 -58.84 -4.93 -74.05
N ILE A 198 -58.97 -4.18 -72.96
CA ILE A 198 -60.18 -3.41 -72.63
C ILE A 198 -60.42 -2.31 -73.67
N VAL A 199 -59.38 -1.56 -74.05
CA VAL A 199 -59.46 -0.52 -75.11
C VAL A 199 -59.82 -1.13 -76.47
N LEU A 200 -59.21 -2.25 -76.86
CA LEU A 200 -59.55 -2.93 -78.11
C LEU A 200 -61.00 -3.44 -78.10
N ALA A 201 -61.47 -4.00 -76.97
CA ALA A 201 -62.85 -4.45 -76.84
C ALA A 201 -63.86 -3.30 -76.86
N SER A 202 -63.54 -2.12 -76.29
CA SER A 202 -64.42 -0.94 -76.38
C SER A 202 -64.42 -0.36 -77.79
N ALA A 203 -63.26 -0.26 -78.45
CA ALA A 203 -63.17 0.17 -79.85
C ALA A 203 -63.99 -0.74 -80.78
N ASN A 204 -63.86 -2.06 -80.66
CA ASN A 204 -64.63 -3.01 -81.46
C ASN A 204 -66.15 -2.82 -81.28
N ARG A 205 -66.64 -2.77 -80.03
CA ARG A 205 -68.06 -2.48 -79.72
C ARG A 205 -68.52 -1.15 -80.33
N ASN A 206 -67.70 -0.10 -80.23
CA ASN A 206 -68.01 1.20 -80.82
C ASN A 206 -68.11 1.14 -82.35
N THR A 207 -67.21 0.41 -83.04
CA THR A 207 -67.31 0.24 -84.50
C THR A 207 -68.54 -0.57 -84.92
N GLU A 208 -68.96 -1.55 -84.11
CA GLU A 208 -70.18 -2.33 -84.37
C GLU A 208 -71.44 -1.46 -84.17
N LEU A 209 -71.47 -0.65 -83.11
CA LEU A 209 -72.54 0.32 -82.84
C LEU A 209 -72.62 1.37 -83.96
N MET A 210 -71.49 1.90 -84.43
CA MET A 210 -71.45 2.84 -85.56
C MET A 210 -71.93 2.20 -86.86
N LYS A 211 -71.57 0.94 -87.15
CA LYS A 211 -72.12 0.19 -88.30
C LYS A 211 -73.64 0.00 -88.20
N LYS A 212 -74.17 -0.28 -87.01
CA LYS A 212 -75.62 -0.40 -86.75
C LYS A 212 -76.33 0.94 -86.96
N LEU A 213 -75.83 2.04 -86.40
CA LEU A 213 -76.36 3.39 -86.62
C LEU A 213 -76.35 3.78 -88.10
N GLU A 214 -75.27 3.46 -88.83
CA GLU A 214 -75.17 3.75 -90.26
C GLU A 214 -76.12 2.89 -91.12
N ASN A 215 -76.38 1.65 -90.73
CA ASN A 215 -77.42 0.83 -91.35
C ASN A 215 -78.82 1.43 -91.11
N PHE A 216 -79.14 1.84 -89.88
CA PHE A 216 -80.40 2.52 -89.56
C PHE A 216 -80.57 3.85 -90.31
N ARG A 217 -79.49 4.62 -90.52
CA ARG A 217 -79.51 5.83 -91.37
C ARG A 217 -79.86 5.49 -92.82
N LYS A 218 -79.25 4.46 -93.39
CA LYS A 218 -79.53 4.01 -94.76
C LYS A 218 -80.96 3.50 -94.91
N GLN A 219 -81.44 2.69 -93.97
CA GLN A 219 -82.85 2.26 -93.91
C GLN A 219 -83.82 3.45 -93.81
N ARG A 220 -83.53 4.44 -92.94
CA ARG A 220 -84.31 5.68 -92.85
C ARG A 220 -84.27 6.50 -94.13
N HIS A 221 -83.13 6.59 -94.81
CA HIS A 221 -83.01 7.34 -96.06
C HIS A 221 -83.79 6.68 -97.19
N VAL A 222 -83.76 5.34 -97.29
CA VAL A 222 -84.62 4.57 -98.21
C VAL A 222 -86.10 4.79 -97.87
N LEU A 223 -86.49 4.70 -96.60
CA LEU A 223 -87.87 4.92 -96.17
C LEU A 223 -88.36 6.35 -96.52
N ILE A 224 -87.54 7.38 -96.25
CA ILE A 224 -87.85 8.77 -96.59
C ILE A 224 -87.95 8.97 -98.11
N SER A 225 -87.09 8.31 -98.89
CA SER A 225 -87.17 8.33 -100.35
C SER A 225 -88.49 7.70 -100.83
N VAL A 226 -88.85 6.52 -100.31
CA VAL A 226 -90.10 5.84 -100.66
C VAL A 226 -91.34 6.65 -100.26
N THR A 227 -91.37 7.27 -99.07
CA THR A 227 -92.50 8.12 -98.66
C THR A 227 -92.57 9.42 -99.46
N TYR A 228 -91.43 10.00 -99.86
CA TYR A 228 -91.40 11.15 -100.76
C TYR A 228 -91.93 10.80 -102.16
N TYR A 229 -91.52 9.66 -102.74
CA TYR A 229 -92.09 9.16 -103.99
C TYR A 229 -93.60 8.91 -103.88
N PHE A 230 -94.06 8.25 -102.82
CA PHE A 230 -95.50 8.02 -102.57
C PHE A 230 -96.28 9.34 -102.43
N TYR A 231 -95.74 10.31 -101.69
CA TYR A 231 -96.36 11.61 -101.51
C TYR A 231 -96.44 12.39 -102.83
N ALA A 232 -95.37 12.41 -103.63
CA ALA A 232 -95.37 13.00 -104.95
C ALA A 232 -96.43 12.35 -105.88
N TYR A 233 -96.52 11.01 -105.88
CA TYR A 233 -97.54 10.26 -106.64
C TYR A 233 -98.96 10.62 -106.20
N HIS A 234 -99.19 10.70 -104.88
CA HIS A 234 -100.50 11.03 -104.30
C HIS A 234 -100.90 12.48 -104.60
N VAL A 235 -99.95 13.43 -104.62
CA VAL A 235 -100.18 14.82 -105.01
C VAL A 235 -100.54 14.94 -106.49
N THR A 236 -99.88 14.19 -107.39
CA THR A 236 -100.29 14.17 -108.81
C THR A 236 -101.66 13.56 -109.04
N ILE A 237 -102.07 12.56 -108.24
CA ILE A 237 -103.42 11.98 -108.31
C ILE A 237 -104.47 12.98 -107.81
N HIS A 238 -104.22 13.67 -106.69
CA HIS A 238 -105.17 14.61 -106.07
C HIS A 238 -105.36 15.94 -106.83
N GLN A 239 -104.66 16.17 -107.95
CA GLN A 239 -104.98 17.25 -108.89
C GLN A 239 -106.02 16.83 -109.96
N THR A 240 -106.65 15.66 -109.83
CA THR A 240 -107.79 15.20 -110.67
C THR A 240 -109.09 15.07 -109.85
N PRO A 241 -110.26 15.57 -110.31
CA PRO A 241 -111.47 15.67 -109.48
C PRO A 241 -112.57 14.62 -109.73
N CYS A 242 -113.29 14.25 -108.65
CA CYS A 242 -114.61 13.57 -108.63
C CYS A 242 -114.64 12.08 -109.10
N VAL A 243 -115.60 11.20 -108.74
CA VAL A 243 -116.97 11.33 -108.16
C VAL A 243 -117.22 10.28 -107.02
N GLN A 244 -118.24 10.54 -106.18
CA GLN A 244 -118.86 9.74 -105.08
C GLN A 244 -119.06 8.21 -105.34
N CYS A 245 -119.29 7.30 -104.36
CA CYS A 245 -120.05 7.31 -103.07
C CYS A 245 -119.68 6.03 -102.21
N PHE A 246 -120.17 5.66 -101.01
CA PHE A 246 -121.16 6.19 -100.02
C PHE A 246 -120.87 5.74 -98.53
N HIS A 247 -121.70 4.88 -97.91
CA HIS A 247 -121.75 4.47 -96.47
C HIS A 247 -122.07 2.95 -96.33
N THR A 248 -122.10 2.23 -95.17
CA THR A 248 -122.49 2.55 -93.77
C THR A 248 -121.84 1.68 -92.65
N GLU A 249 -121.46 2.34 -91.54
CA GLU A 249 -121.67 1.99 -90.10
C GLU A 249 -120.98 0.82 -89.32
N SER A 250 -120.77 1.10 -88.01
CA SER A 250 -120.59 0.22 -86.82
C SER A 250 -119.30 -0.63 -86.65
N SER A 251 -118.77 -0.91 -85.44
CA SER A 251 -118.91 -0.27 -84.11
C SER A 251 -117.91 -0.81 -83.04
N VAL A 252 -117.22 0.08 -82.32
CA VAL A 252 -116.98 0.08 -80.84
C VAL A 252 -116.03 -0.97 -80.15
N THR A 253 -115.19 -0.48 -79.20
CA THR A 253 -114.36 -1.19 -78.17
C THR A 253 -113.19 -2.10 -78.62
N LEU A 254 -112.12 -2.36 -77.86
CA LEU A 254 -111.68 -1.97 -76.49
C LEU A 254 -110.12 -1.98 -76.35
N LEU A 255 -109.59 -1.32 -75.31
CA LEU A 255 -108.24 -1.47 -74.70
C LEU A 255 -108.22 -2.71 -73.76
N PRO A 256 -107.09 -3.22 -73.19
CA PRO A 256 -105.95 -2.45 -72.68
C PRO A 256 -104.55 -3.08 -72.83
N ASP A 257 -103.60 -2.49 -72.10
CA ASP A 257 -102.19 -2.83 -71.91
C ASP A 257 -101.93 -4.25 -71.39
N ASN A 258 -100.66 -4.67 -71.46
CA ASN A 258 -100.09 -5.58 -70.47
C ASN A 258 -98.64 -5.17 -70.14
N ASP A 259 -98.27 -5.35 -68.88
CA ASP A 259 -97.13 -4.69 -68.24
C ASP A 259 -96.21 -5.73 -67.56
N PHE A 260 -94.95 -5.36 -67.28
CA PHE A 260 -93.93 -6.22 -66.64
C PHE A 260 -93.53 -7.46 -67.50
N VAL A 261 -92.41 -8.18 -67.29
CA VAL A 261 -91.66 -8.53 -66.05
C VAL A 261 -90.15 -8.22 -66.13
N ARG A 262 -89.55 -8.08 -64.95
CA ARG A 262 -88.16 -7.72 -64.65
C ARG A 262 -87.58 -8.79 -63.70
N ILE A 263 -86.24 -8.88 -63.58
CA ILE A 263 -85.49 -9.71 -62.59
C ILE A 263 -85.42 -11.21 -62.99
N PRO A 264 -84.33 -11.95 -62.67
CA PRO A 264 -83.05 -11.54 -62.08
C PRO A 264 -81.91 -11.36 -63.10
#